data_AF-A0A855F1G7-F1
#
_entry.id   AF-A0A855F1G7-F1
#
_cell.length_a   1.000
_cell.length_b   1.000
_cell.length_c   1.000
_cell.angle_alpha   90.00
_cell.angle_beta   90.00
_cell.angle_gamma   90.00
#
_symmetry.space_group_name_H-M   'P 1'
#
loop_
_entity.id
_entity.type
_entity.pdbx_description
1 polymer ?
#
loop_
_entity_poly.entity_id
_entity_poly.type
_entity_poly.pdbx_seq_one_letter_code
_entity_poly.pdbx_strand_id
1 'polypeptide(L)'
;MSKYTDLITNYHAGKPKFVDHVDLSTRPLIDVSAATAGLITAFDVDTAVGDQLDILGEWIGVSRAVAAPITGVFLQWDKERVGWDQGIWLGPYQSTDALTYLSDDVYRVVLKARIGINNWNGQNGTLPDILETALEGTGIKMIILDNQDMSISVLIVVDDEYIIPNIDRLIFDSAINHGPFIPLPEGYEPSRYDINPIDKLPAEFVFVIRAGLLTVKAAGVRIRETITPSNGYKFFGFDVDNDYIAGFDSGAWGETF
;
A
#
# COMPACT_ATOMS: atom_id res chain seq x y z
N MET A 1 -6.91 -30.15 24.72
CA MET A 1 -7.26 -30.44 26.12
C MET A 1 -7.20 -29.14 26.90
N SER A 2 -8.27 -28.87 27.65
CA SER A 2 -8.41 -27.74 28.55
C SER A 2 -7.34 -27.75 29.65
N LYS A 3 -6.81 -26.59 30.06
CA LYS A 3 -5.89 -26.45 31.22
C LYS A 3 -6.43 -27.12 32.49
N TYR A 4 -7.75 -27.26 32.60
CA TYR A 4 -8.42 -27.84 33.77
C TYR A 4 -8.37 -29.38 33.78
N THR A 5 -8.12 -30.05 32.66
CA THR A 5 -7.94 -31.51 32.65
C THR A 5 -6.64 -31.93 33.36
N ASP A 6 -5.65 -31.03 33.39
CA ASP A 6 -4.37 -31.27 34.08
C ASP A 6 -4.49 -31.19 35.62
N LEU A 7 -5.60 -30.64 36.12
CA LEU A 7 -5.91 -30.54 37.54
C LEU A 7 -6.75 -31.73 38.05
N ILE A 8 -7.02 -32.72 37.20
CA ILE A 8 -7.78 -33.91 37.59
C ILE A 8 -6.94 -34.75 38.55
N THR A 9 -7.53 -35.10 39.69
CA THR A 9 -6.86 -35.92 40.70
C THR A 9 -6.53 -37.32 40.16
N ASN A 10 -5.46 -37.93 40.68
CA ASN A 10 -4.96 -39.24 40.21
C ASN A 10 -6.04 -40.35 40.22
N TYR A 11 -7.02 -40.27 41.14
CA TYR A 11 -8.13 -41.22 41.22
C TYR A 11 -9.06 -41.21 39.99
N HIS A 12 -9.17 -40.07 39.30
CA HIS A 12 -10.05 -39.88 38.15
C HIS A 12 -9.29 -39.74 36.82
N ALA A 13 -7.97 -39.52 36.85
CA ALA A 13 -7.14 -39.32 35.65
C ALA A 13 -7.19 -40.48 34.65
N GLY A 14 -7.36 -41.72 35.12
CA GLY A 14 -7.48 -42.91 34.26
C GLY A 14 -8.88 -43.20 33.72
N LYS A 15 -9.88 -42.32 33.93
CA LYS A 15 -11.28 -42.54 33.55
C LYS A 15 -11.68 -41.63 32.37
N PRO A 16 -11.67 -42.12 31.11
CA PRO A 16 -11.82 -41.28 29.92
C PRO A 16 -13.09 -40.41 29.93
N LYS A 17 -14.25 -41.01 30.26
CA LYS A 17 -15.54 -40.30 30.31
C LYS A 17 -15.55 -39.13 31.31
N PHE A 18 -14.76 -39.22 32.38
CA PHE A 18 -14.67 -38.14 33.37
C PHE A 18 -13.82 -36.98 32.82
N VAL A 19 -12.69 -37.29 32.20
CA VAL A 19 -11.82 -36.30 31.54
C VAL A 19 -12.60 -35.58 30.43
N ASP A 20 -13.30 -36.33 29.58
CA ASP A 20 -14.12 -35.77 28.49
C ASP A 20 -15.24 -34.86 29.02
N HIS A 21 -15.87 -35.23 30.15
CA HIS A 21 -16.92 -34.42 30.76
C HIS A 21 -16.39 -33.10 31.31
N VAL A 22 -15.21 -33.12 31.94
CA VAL A 22 -14.53 -31.91 32.43
C VAL A 22 -14.05 -31.03 31.27
N ASP A 23 -13.47 -31.61 30.22
CA ASP A 23 -13.06 -30.87 29.01
C ASP A 23 -14.28 -30.21 28.36
N LEU A 24 -15.37 -30.96 28.12
CA LEU A 24 -16.59 -30.43 27.52
C LEU A 24 -17.21 -29.30 28.35
N SER A 25 -17.20 -29.41 29.67
CA SER A 25 -17.77 -28.39 30.57
C SER A 25 -16.92 -27.13 30.64
N THR A 26 -15.59 -27.25 30.52
CA THR A 26 -14.66 -26.13 30.67
C THR A 26 -14.25 -25.48 29.36
N ARG A 27 -14.34 -26.21 28.24
CA ARG A 27 -13.93 -25.74 26.91
C ARG A 27 -14.66 -24.48 26.45
N PRO A 28 -16.01 -24.37 26.53
CA PRO A 28 -16.69 -23.13 26.15
C PRO A 28 -16.23 -21.91 26.96
N LEU A 29 -15.90 -22.09 28.25
CA LEU A 29 -15.42 -21.00 29.10
C LEU A 29 -14.00 -20.55 28.70
N ILE A 30 -13.14 -21.49 28.33
CA ILE A 30 -11.80 -21.19 27.80
C ILE A 30 -11.92 -20.50 26.44
N ASP A 31 -12.76 -21.02 25.55
CA ASP A 31 -12.95 -20.47 24.22
C ASP A 31 -13.48 -19.03 24.30
N VAL A 32 -14.44 -18.75 25.18
CA VAL A 32 -14.93 -17.38 25.45
C VAL A 32 -13.83 -16.50 26.03
N SER A 33 -13.04 -16.99 26.99
CA SER A 33 -11.94 -16.23 27.58
C SER A 33 -10.86 -15.91 26.55
N ALA A 34 -10.55 -16.86 25.66
CA ALA A 34 -9.57 -16.69 24.59
C ALA A 34 -10.07 -15.70 23.54
N ALA A 35 -11.33 -15.83 23.12
CA ALA A 35 -11.96 -14.89 22.19
C ALA A 35 -12.00 -13.47 22.77
N THR A 36 -12.38 -13.32 24.04
CA THR A 36 -12.45 -12.01 24.71
C THR A 36 -11.06 -11.39 24.86
N ALA A 37 -10.04 -12.18 25.21
CA ALA A 37 -8.66 -11.70 25.27
C ALA A 37 -8.14 -11.30 23.88
N GLY A 38 -8.55 -12.02 22.83
CA GLY A 38 -8.17 -11.75 21.44
C GLY A 38 -8.84 -10.53 20.82
N LEU A 39 -9.90 -9.98 21.42
CA LEU A 39 -10.60 -8.80 20.87
C LEU A 39 -9.68 -7.60 20.70
N ILE A 40 -8.77 -7.35 21.63
CA ILE A 40 -7.87 -6.19 21.55
C ILE A 40 -6.98 -6.31 20.31
N THR A 41 -6.37 -7.48 20.10
CA THR A 41 -5.52 -7.73 18.93
C THR A 41 -6.36 -7.75 17.64
N ALA A 42 -7.56 -8.33 17.65
CA ALA A 42 -8.42 -8.37 16.47
C ALA A 42 -8.81 -6.97 15.94
N PHE A 43 -8.79 -5.94 16.79
CA PHE A 43 -9.04 -4.54 16.44
C PHE A 43 -7.77 -3.67 16.48
N ASP A 44 -6.59 -4.28 16.48
CA ASP A 44 -5.33 -3.56 16.26
C ASP A 44 -5.14 -3.34 14.76
N VAL A 45 -4.86 -2.10 14.32
CA VAL A 45 -4.71 -1.76 12.90
C VAL A 45 -3.61 -2.59 12.23
N ASP A 46 -2.60 -3.01 12.99
CA ASP A 46 -1.47 -3.80 12.48
C ASP A 46 -1.84 -5.25 12.20
N THR A 47 -2.86 -5.79 12.86
CA THR A 47 -3.21 -7.23 12.79
C THR A 47 -4.65 -7.52 12.38
N ALA A 48 -5.52 -6.50 12.39
CA ALA A 48 -6.90 -6.61 11.95
C ALA A 48 -6.97 -6.99 10.46
N VAL A 49 -7.99 -7.81 10.16
CA VAL A 49 -8.27 -8.35 8.83
C VAL A 49 -9.79 -8.34 8.60
N GLY A 50 -10.22 -8.27 7.34
CA GLY A 50 -11.63 -8.32 6.96
C GLY A 50 -12.51 -7.32 7.73
N ASP A 51 -13.63 -7.81 8.27
CA ASP A 51 -14.66 -7.00 8.92
C ASP A 51 -14.12 -6.15 10.09
N GLN A 52 -13.13 -6.65 10.85
CA GLN A 52 -12.56 -5.88 11.95
C GLN A 52 -11.80 -4.65 11.44
N LEU A 53 -11.05 -4.81 10.35
CA LEU A 53 -10.32 -3.72 9.71
C LEU A 53 -11.28 -2.70 9.08
N ASP A 54 -12.39 -3.18 8.49
CA ASP A 54 -13.44 -2.32 7.94
C ASP A 54 -14.14 -1.50 9.02
N ILE A 55 -14.45 -2.10 10.17
CA ILE A 55 -14.98 -1.37 11.33
C ILE A 55 -14.01 -0.28 11.76
N LEU A 56 -12.70 -0.58 11.88
CA LEU A 56 -11.70 0.45 12.20
C LEU A 56 -11.72 1.59 11.18
N GLY A 57 -11.86 1.26 9.90
CA GLY A 57 -11.97 2.24 8.83
C GLY A 57 -13.18 3.17 8.95
N GLU A 58 -14.33 2.66 9.38
CA GLU A 58 -15.51 3.49 9.69
C GLU A 58 -15.21 4.51 10.79
N TRP A 59 -14.51 4.11 11.85
CA TRP A 59 -14.12 5.00 12.96
C TRP A 59 -13.05 6.03 12.53
N ILE A 60 -12.10 5.62 11.69
CA ILE A 60 -11.03 6.48 11.17
C ILE A 60 -11.56 7.45 10.09
N GLY A 61 -12.67 7.09 9.45
CA GLY A 61 -13.38 7.91 8.46
C GLY A 61 -12.95 7.64 7.01
N VAL A 62 -12.46 6.44 6.69
CA VAL A 62 -12.08 6.04 5.33
C VAL A 62 -12.60 4.64 5.01
N SER A 63 -13.34 4.50 3.92
CA SER A 63 -13.84 3.22 3.42
C SER A 63 -12.80 2.49 2.55
N ARG A 64 -12.82 1.16 2.56
CA ARG A 64 -12.05 0.31 1.64
C ARG A 64 -12.54 0.34 0.20
N ALA A 65 -13.74 0.88 -0.05
CA ALA A 65 -14.31 0.96 -1.39
C ALA A 65 -13.68 2.12 -2.17
N VAL A 66 -13.09 1.81 -3.32
CA VAL A 66 -12.48 2.79 -4.23
C VAL A 66 -13.04 2.63 -5.63
N ALA A 67 -13.14 3.73 -6.37
CA ALA A 67 -13.43 3.70 -7.78
C ALA A 67 -12.18 3.27 -8.56
N ALA A 68 -12.28 2.18 -9.32
CA ALA A 68 -11.22 1.69 -10.17
C ALA A 68 -11.70 1.66 -11.64
N PRO A 69 -10.82 2.01 -12.59
CA PRO A 69 -11.15 1.94 -14.01
C PRO A 69 -11.47 0.51 -14.43
N ILE A 70 -12.56 0.36 -15.19
CA ILE A 70 -12.96 -0.91 -15.80
C ILE A 70 -11.95 -1.22 -16.90
N THR A 71 -11.19 -2.30 -16.70
CA THR A 71 -10.22 -2.80 -17.68
C THR A 71 -10.70 -4.11 -18.31
N GLY A 72 -10.31 -4.38 -19.55
CA GLY A 72 -10.63 -5.67 -20.19
C GLY A 72 -12.06 -5.82 -20.70
N VAL A 73 -12.83 -4.72 -20.79
CA VAL A 73 -14.21 -4.72 -21.34
C VAL A 73 -14.34 -3.82 -22.58
N PHE A 74 -13.90 -2.57 -22.46
CA PHE A 74 -14.04 -1.59 -23.52
C PHE A 74 -12.95 -1.72 -24.59
N LEU A 75 -13.28 -1.34 -25.82
CA LEU A 75 -12.35 -1.33 -26.95
C LEU A 75 -11.11 -0.51 -26.60
N GLN A 76 -9.96 -1.16 -26.64
CA GLN A 76 -8.64 -0.56 -26.45
C GLN A 76 -7.73 -1.05 -27.58
N TRP A 77 -7.09 -0.12 -28.26
CA TRP A 77 -6.11 -0.46 -29.29
C TRP A 77 -4.93 -1.18 -28.67
N ASP A 78 -4.36 -2.13 -29.42
CA ASP A 78 -3.14 -2.86 -29.08
C ASP A 78 -3.17 -3.61 -27.73
N LYS A 79 -4.37 -3.96 -27.25
CA LYS A 79 -4.57 -4.74 -26.03
C LYS A 79 -5.23 -6.08 -26.29
N GLU A 80 -4.63 -7.13 -25.73
CA GLU A 80 -5.14 -8.50 -25.86
C GLU A 80 -6.60 -8.58 -25.36
N ARG A 81 -7.46 -9.25 -26.12
CA ARG A 81 -8.87 -9.57 -25.78
C ARG A 81 -9.86 -8.41 -25.74
N VAL A 82 -9.42 -7.18 -25.99
CA VAL A 82 -10.30 -6.00 -26.13
C VAL A 82 -9.94 -5.13 -27.34
N GLY A 83 -9.23 -5.70 -28.30
CA GLY A 83 -8.86 -5.03 -29.53
C GLY A 83 -10.04 -4.82 -30.49
N TRP A 84 -9.69 -4.51 -31.74
CA TRP A 84 -10.64 -4.37 -32.84
C TRP A 84 -11.55 -5.60 -32.96
N ASP A 85 -12.85 -5.36 -33.13
CA ASP A 85 -13.92 -6.38 -33.16
C ASP A 85 -14.00 -7.31 -31.93
N GLN A 86 -13.28 -7.01 -30.84
CA GLN A 86 -13.29 -7.78 -29.59
C GLN A 86 -13.84 -6.98 -28.41
N GLY A 87 -13.46 -5.70 -28.29
CA GLY A 87 -13.92 -4.84 -27.21
C GLY A 87 -15.28 -4.20 -27.46
N ILE A 88 -15.98 -3.86 -26.37
CA ILE A 88 -17.27 -3.14 -26.42
C ILE A 88 -17.00 -1.64 -26.64
N TRP A 89 -17.74 -1.02 -27.56
CA TRP A 89 -17.69 0.44 -27.74
C TRP A 89 -18.27 1.15 -26.51
N LEU A 90 -17.51 2.10 -25.96
CA LEU A 90 -17.97 2.89 -24.82
C LEU A 90 -19.13 3.80 -25.24
N GLY A 91 -20.30 3.58 -24.63
CA GLY A 91 -21.48 4.42 -24.83
C GLY A 91 -21.46 5.70 -23.98
N PRO A 92 -22.25 6.72 -24.34
CA PRO A 92 -22.25 8.04 -23.70
C PRO A 92 -22.69 8.06 -22.22
N TYR A 93 -23.33 6.99 -21.73
CA TYR A 93 -23.84 6.89 -20.36
C TYR A 93 -23.29 5.68 -19.60
N GLN A 94 -22.24 5.05 -20.14
CA GLN A 94 -21.59 3.94 -19.45
C GLN A 94 -20.49 4.49 -18.54
N SER A 95 -20.46 3.99 -17.30
CA SER A 95 -19.36 4.30 -16.39
C SER A 95 -18.08 3.65 -16.90
N THR A 96 -16.98 4.40 -16.85
CA THR A 96 -15.63 3.89 -17.06
C THR A 96 -15.02 3.33 -15.79
N ASP A 97 -15.62 3.60 -14.63
CA ASP A 97 -15.15 3.15 -13.32
C ASP A 97 -16.16 2.19 -12.68
N ALA A 98 -15.63 1.21 -11.95
CA ALA A 98 -16.38 0.29 -11.10
C ALA A 98 -15.89 0.41 -9.65
N LEU A 99 -16.78 0.14 -8.72
CA LEU A 99 -16.42 0.10 -7.31
C LEU A 99 -15.67 -1.21 -7.02
N THR A 100 -14.46 -1.10 -6.51
CA THR A 100 -13.64 -2.23 -6.06
C THR A 100 -13.25 -2.05 -4.60
N TYR A 101 -12.83 -3.13 -3.97
CA TYR A 101 -12.39 -3.13 -2.57
C TYR A 101 -10.89 -3.34 -2.50
N LEU A 102 -10.24 -2.52 -1.67
CA LEU A 102 -8.82 -2.68 -1.37
C LEU A 102 -8.58 -3.96 -0.58
N SER A 103 -7.46 -4.63 -0.87
CA SER A 103 -6.93 -5.69 -0.03
C SER A 103 -6.62 -5.18 1.37
N ASP A 104 -6.62 -6.06 2.38
CA ASP A 104 -6.35 -5.67 3.77
C ASP A 104 -4.98 -5.01 3.93
N ASP A 105 -3.98 -5.43 3.15
CA ASP A 105 -2.63 -4.88 3.21
C ASP A 105 -2.57 -3.43 2.70
N VAL A 106 -3.16 -3.15 1.55
CA VAL A 106 -3.23 -1.78 1.01
C VAL A 106 -4.14 -0.92 1.87
N TYR A 107 -5.27 -1.47 2.31
CA TYR A 107 -6.22 -0.72 3.13
C TYR A 107 -5.60 -0.32 4.48
N ARG A 108 -4.81 -1.19 5.11
CA ARG A 108 -4.07 -0.89 6.33
C ARG A 108 -3.12 0.30 6.15
N VAL A 109 -2.40 0.38 5.03
CA VAL A 109 -1.55 1.54 4.71
C VAL A 109 -2.38 2.81 4.64
N VAL A 110 -3.53 2.77 3.96
CA VAL A 110 -4.46 3.91 3.88
C VAL A 110 -4.95 4.34 5.25
N LEU A 111 -5.30 3.39 6.12
CA LEU A 111 -5.74 3.69 7.48
C LEU A 111 -4.63 4.31 8.32
N LYS A 112 -3.40 3.78 8.26
CA LYS A 112 -2.23 4.36 8.94
C LYS A 112 -1.96 5.78 8.48
N ALA A 113 -1.97 6.00 7.17
CA ALA A 113 -1.80 7.34 6.60
C ALA A 113 -2.90 8.29 7.11
N ARG A 114 -4.16 7.85 7.12
CA ARG A 114 -5.28 8.66 7.62
C ARG A 114 -5.15 8.97 9.10
N ILE A 115 -4.77 8.01 9.94
CA ILE A 115 -4.52 8.22 11.37
C ILE A 115 -3.43 9.28 11.56
N GLY A 116 -2.32 9.16 10.83
CA GLY A 116 -1.23 10.12 10.86
C GLY A 116 -1.69 11.53 10.47
N ILE A 117 -2.40 11.64 9.36
CA ILE A 117 -2.95 12.92 8.86
C ILE A 117 -3.95 13.53 9.86
N ASN A 118 -4.81 12.72 10.48
CA ASN A 118 -5.78 13.21 11.46
C ASN A 118 -5.12 13.74 12.74
N ASN A 119 -3.93 13.23 13.09
CA ASN A 119 -3.14 13.71 14.23
C ASN A 119 -2.18 14.86 13.86
N TRP A 120 -2.13 15.25 12.59
CA TRP A 120 -1.21 16.29 12.13
C TRP A 120 -1.57 17.67 12.68
N ASN A 121 -0.56 18.41 13.11
CA ASN A 121 -0.70 19.73 13.72
C ASN A 121 -0.77 20.89 12.71
N GLY A 122 -0.77 20.61 11.40
CA GLY A 122 -0.85 21.61 10.35
C GLY A 122 0.49 22.28 9.99
N GLN A 123 1.61 21.88 10.60
CA GLN A 123 2.93 22.42 10.27
C GLN A 123 3.55 21.65 9.11
N ASN A 124 4.08 22.37 8.12
CA ASN A 124 4.72 21.73 6.96
C ASN A 124 5.89 20.82 7.37
N GLY A 125 6.69 21.21 8.37
CA GLY A 125 7.85 20.43 8.80
C GLY A 125 7.55 19.09 9.49
N THR A 126 6.34 18.86 9.99
CA THR A 126 5.97 17.59 10.67
C THR A 126 5.26 16.60 9.76
N LEU A 127 4.84 17.04 8.57
CA LEU A 127 4.06 16.23 7.64
C LEU A 127 4.89 15.15 6.92
N PRO A 128 6.14 15.41 6.50
CA PRO A 128 6.98 14.39 5.86
C PRO A 128 7.13 13.14 6.72
N ASP A 129 7.50 13.29 7.99
CA ASP A 129 7.71 12.16 8.91
C ASP A 129 6.44 11.29 9.07
N ILE A 130 5.27 11.93 9.10
CA ILE A 130 3.98 11.24 9.19
C ILE A 130 3.72 10.41 7.93
N LEU A 131 3.92 10.99 6.76
CA LEU A 131 3.69 10.32 5.48
C LEU A 131 4.72 9.22 5.23
N GLU A 132 5.98 9.44 5.58
CA GLU A 132 7.06 8.46 5.46
C GLU A 132 6.80 7.25 6.35
N THR A 133 6.42 7.46 7.61
CA THR A 133 6.06 6.37 8.53
C THR A 133 4.86 5.56 8.03
N ALA A 134 3.87 6.23 7.43
CA ALA A 134 2.67 5.56 6.95
C ALA A 134 2.90 4.77 5.64
N LEU A 135 3.82 5.24 4.79
CA LEU A 135 4.12 4.67 3.47
C LEU A 135 5.37 3.79 3.46
N GLU A 136 5.96 3.53 4.62
CA GLU A 136 7.13 2.66 4.76
C GLU A 136 6.88 1.29 4.12
N GLY A 137 7.82 0.82 3.31
CA GLY A 137 7.74 -0.47 2.60
C GLY A 137 6.80 -0.51 1.39
N THR A 138 6.07 0.56 1.10
CA THR A 138 5.21 0.63 -0.11
C THR A 138 5.98 0.98 -1.37
N GLY A 139 7.18 1.53 -1.22
CA GLY A 139 7.96 2.11 -2.33
C GLY A 139 7.41 3.45 -2.82
N ILE A 140 6.43 4.06 -2.14
CA ILE A 140 5.84 5.35 -2.50
C ILE A 140 6.31 6.40 -1.49
N LYS A 141 6.79 7.53 -1.98
CA LYS A 141 7.11 8.73 -1.20
C LYS A 141 6.23 9.88 -1.70
N MET A 142 5.64 10.59 -0.75
CA MET A 142 4.78 11.75 -1.03
C MET A 142 5.42 13.01 -0.48
N ILE A 143 5.56 14.01 -1.34
CA ILE A 143 6.05 15.34 -0.99
C ILE A 143 4.92 16.33 -1.19
N ILE A 144 4.78 17.28 -0.27
CA ILE A 144 3.74 18.29 -0.34
C ILE A 144 4.39 19.65 -0.44
N LEU A 145 4.04 20.37 -1.51
CA LEU A 145 4.47 21.74 -1.75
C LEU A 145 3.32 22.67 -1.42
N ASP A 146 3.53 23.56 -0.46
CA ASP A 146 2.62 24.67 -0.16
C ASP A 146 2.90 25.82 -1.13
N ASN A 147 1.91 26.14 -1.96
CA ASN A 147 2.00 27.21 -2.95
C ASN A 147 1.77 28.60 -2.32
N GLN A 148 1.50 28.70 -1.02
CA GLN A 148 1.22 29.94 -0.27
C GLN A 148 0.01 30.74 -0.78
N ASP A 149 -0.83 30.13 -1.63
CA ASP A 149 -2.04 30.72 -2.21
C ASP A 149 -3.32 29.96 -1.77
N MET A 150 -3.27 29.35 -0.58
CA MET A 150 -4.26 28.37 -0.10
C MET A 150 -4.42 27.15 -1.02
N SER A 151 -3.39 26.81 -1.77
CA SER A 151 -3.30 25.53 -2.47
C SER A 151 -2.02 24.76 -2.14
N ILE A 152 -2.12 23.43 -2.22
CA ILE A 152 -0.96 22.54 -2.15
C ILE A 152 -0.85 21.74 -3.45
N SER A 153 0.38 21.46 -3.85
CA SER A 153 0.70 20.50 -4.90
C SER A 153 1.29 19.25 -4.24
N VAL A 154 0.79 18.09 -4.63
CA VAL A 154 1.25 16.79 -4.11
C VAL A 154 2.16 16.16 -5.16
N LEU A 155 3.40 15.91 -4.78
CA LEU A 155 4.41 15.25 -5.60
C LEU A 155 4.51 13.80 -5.15
N ILE A 156 4.39 12.89 -6.10
CA ILE A 156 4.51 11.46 -5.85
C ILE A 156 5.77 10.96 -6.52
N VAL A 157 6.65 10.42 -5.70
CA VAL A 157 7.91 9.79 -6.09
C VAL A 157 7.84 8.32 -5.71
N VAL A 158 8.38 7.47 -6.56
CA VAL A 158 8.53 6.04 -6.27
C VAL A 158 9.99 5.79 -5.95
N ASP A 159 10.26 5.02 -4.90
CA ASP A 159 11.61 4.72 -4.46
C ASP A 159 12.39 3.89 -5.49
N ASP A 160 13.67 4.20 -5.65
CA ASP A 160 14.56 3.60 -6.65
C ASP A 160 15.06 2.19 -6.28
N GLU A 161 14.91 1.83 -5.01
CA GLU A 161 15.30 0.52 -4.47
C GLU A 161 14.46 -0.62 -5.08
N TYR A 162 13.30 -0.29 -5.65
CA TYR A 162 12.42 -1.22 -6.36
C TYR A 162 12.79 -1.46 -7.84
N ILE A 163 13.81 -0.77 -8.37
CA ILE A 163 14.20 -0.89 -9.79
C ILE A 163 15.57 -1.50 -9.99
N ILE A 164 16.52 -1.32 -9.06
CA ILE A 164 17.81 -2.02 -9.14
C ILE A 164 17.97 -2.84 -7.86
N PRO A 165 17.58 -4.13 -7.87
CA PRO A 165 17.88 -5.03 -6.79
C PRO A 165 19.38 -4.99 -6.46
N ASN A 166 19.76 -5.19 -5.19
CA ASN A 166 21.17 -5.16 -4.79
C ASN A 166 22.06 -6.07 -5.64
N ILE A 167 21.52 -7.18 -6.16
CA ILE A 167 22.23 -8.08 -7.08
C ILE A 167 22.59 -7.39 -8.40
N ASP A 168 21.71 -6.56 -8.96
CA ASP A 168 21.95 -5.84 -10.21
C ASP A 168 23.02 -4.78 -10.01
N ARG A 169 22.95 -4.02 -8.91
CA ARG A 169 23.99 -3.04 -8.55
C ARG A 169 25.37 -3.71 -8.50
N LEU A 170 25.46 -4.89 -7.89
CA LEU A 170 26.70 -5.67 -7.83
C LEU A 170 27.14 -6.22 -9.19
N ILE A 171 26.21 -6.67 -10.04
CA ILE A 171 26.49 -7.15 -11.40
C ILE A 171 27.05 -6.01 -12.25
N PHE A 172 26.43 -4.82 -12.20
CA PHE A 172 26.91 -3.64 -12.93
C PHE A 172 28.27 -3.17 -12.42
N ASP A 173 28.48 -3.10 -11.12
CA ASP A 173 29.77 -2.71 -10.54
C ASP A 173 30.89 -3.67 -10.93
N SER A 174 30.62 -4.98 -10.89
CA SER A 174 31.57 -6.00 -11.35
C SER A 174 31.87 -5.88 -12.85
N ALA A 175 30.85 -5.64 -13.69
CA ALA A 175 31.02 -5.47 -15.12
C ALA A 175 31.86 -4.23 -15.48
N ILE A 176 31.65 -3.12 -14.77
CA ILE A 176 32.36 -1.85 -14.98
C ILE A 176 33.80 -1.94 -14.48
N ASN A 177 34.03 -2.55 -13.32
CA ASN A 177 35.34 -2.60 -12.67
C ASN A 177 36.20 -3.82 -13.06
N HIS A 178 35.79 -4.58 -14.09
CA HIS A 178 36.44 -5.84 -14.48
C HIS A 178 36.54 -6.87 -13.33
N GLY A 179 35.53 -6.90 -12.48
CA GLY A 179 35.39 -7.86 -11.39
C GLY A 179 34.99 -9.27 -11.87
N PRO A 180 34.89 -10.23 -10.93
CA PRO A 180 34.47 -11.60 -11.24
C PRO A 180 33.00 -11.64 -11.67
N PHE A 181 32.67 -12.52 -12.62
CA PHE A 181 31.29 -12.76 -13.01
C PHE A 181 30.45 -13.21 -11.80
N ILE A 182 29.34 -12.53 -11.57
CA ILE A 182 28.39 -12.85 -10.51
C ILE A 182 27.31 -13.77 -11.12
N PRO A 183 27.19 -15.03 -10.69
CA PRO A 183 26.13 -15.90 -11.18
C PRO A 183 24.76 -15.41 -10.71
N LEU A 184 23.79 -15.40 -11.64
CA LEU A 184 22.42 -15.02 -11.33
C LEU A 184 21.79 -16.05 -10.36
N PRO A 185 21.16 -15.61 -9.26
CA PRO A 185 20.47 -16.51 -8.34
C PRO A 185 19.21 -17.13 -8.96
N GLU A 186 18.75 -18.25 -8.41
CA GLU A 186 17.53 -18.92 -8.86
C GLU A 186 16.30 -18.00 -8.66
N GLY A 187 15.49 -17.84 -9.72
CA GLY A 187 14.35 -16.92 -9.71
C GLY A 187 14.69 -15.45 -9.97
N TYR A 188 15.89 -15.14 -10.45
CA TYR A 188 16.27 -13.79 -10.85
C TYR A 188 15.47 -13.31 -12.07
N GLU A 189 14.78 -12.18 -11.90
CA GLU A 189 14.09 -11.44 -12.97
C GLU A 189 14.89 -10.16 -13.30
N PRO A 190 15.29 -9.94 -14.57
CA PRO A 190 16.04 -8.75 -14.96
C PRO A 190 15.27 -7.46 -14.68
N SER A 191 15.98 -6.43 -14.22
CA SER A 191 15.43 -5.08 -14.12
C SER A 191 15.06 -4.52 -15.51
N ARG A 192 13.85 -3.98 -15.59
CA ARG A 192 13.37 -3.21 -16.75
C ARG A 192 13.57 -1.72 -16.47
N TYR A 193 14.43 -1.10 -17.26
CA TYR A 193 14.78 0.34 -17.19
C TYR A 193 13.95 1.21 -18.14
N ASP A 194 13.13 0.57 -18.98
CA ASP A 194 12.27 1.21 -19.98
C ASP A 194 10.87 1.54 -19.45
N ILE A 195 10.57 1.16 -18.20
CA ILE A 195 9.27 1.35 -17.57
C ILE A 195 9.33 2.44 -16.51
N ASN A 196 8.26 3.24 -16.43
CA ASN A 196 8.14 4.22 -15.36
C ASN A 196 7.93 3.46 -14.03
N PRO A 197 8.69 3.78 -12.95
CA PRO A 197 8.51 3.16 -11.64
C PRO A 197 7.06 3.10 -11.15
N ILE A 198 6.25 4.10 -11.50
CA ILE A 198 4.83 4.17 -11.16
C ILE A 198 4.02 2.98 -11.71
N ASP A 199 4.41 2.44 -12.86
CA ASP A 199 3.74 1.32 -13.53
C ASP A 199 3.99 -0.01 -12.81
N LYS A 200 4.99 -0.06 -11.91
CA LYS A 200 5.25 -1.22 -11.05
C LYS A 200 4.41 -1.23 -9.79
N LEU A 201 3.80 -0.10 -9.41
CA LEU A 201 2.97 -0.06 -8.22
C LEU A 201 1.76 -1.00 -8.40
N PRO A 202 1.38 -1.76 -7.36
CA PRO A 202 0.14 -2.50 -7.39
C PRO A 202 -1.02 -1.58 -7.78
N ALA A 203 -1.91 -2.06 -8.66
CA ALA A 203 -3.01 -1.25 -9.19
C ALA A 203 -3.88 -0.62 -8.09
N GLU A 204 -4.02 -1.29 -6.94
CA GLU A 204 -4.71 -0.77 -5.76
C GLU A 204 -4.12 0.55 -5.25
N PHE A 205 -2.79 0.72 -5.22
CA PHE A 205 -2.16 1.97 -4.80
C PHE A 205 -2.43 3.12 -5.79
N VAL A 206 -2.47 2.81 -7.09
CA VAL A 206 -2.86 3.79 -8.12
C VAL A 206 -4.29 4.27 -7.88
N PHE A 207 -5.21 3.36 -7.53
CA PHE A 207 -6.61 3.71 -7.22
C PHE A 207 -6.71 4.55 -5.94
N VAL A 208 -5.96 4.19 -4.91
CA VAL A 208 -5.86 4.94 -3.64
C VAL A 208 -5.39 6.37 -3.86
N ILE A 209 -4.35 6.55 -4.66
CA ILE A 209 -3.80 7.87 -4.99
C ILE A 209 -4.82 8.69 -5.79
N ARG A 210 -5.43 8.11 -6.84
CA ARG A 210 -6.45 8.77 -7.65
C ARG A 210 -7.69 9.15 -6.86
N ALA A 211 -8.09 8.33 -5.90
CA ALA A 211 -9.17 8.63 -4.98
C ALA A 211 -8.80 9.70 -3.94
N GLY A 212 -7.54 10.14 -3.89
CA GLY A 212 -7.05 11.15 -2.96
C GLY A 212 -6.99 10.66 -1.52
N LEU A 213 -7.01 9.34 -1.28
CA LEU A 213 -7.12 8.79 0.08
C LEU A 213 -5.88 9.00 0.94
N LEU A 214 -4.73 9.21 0.31
CA LEU A 214 -3.44 9.53 0.97
C LEU A 214 -3.18 11.04 1.06
N THR A 215 -4.08 11.87 0.54
CA THR A 215 -3.85 13.31 0.47
C THR A 215 -4.19 14.01 1.77
N VAL A 216 -3.42 15.06 2.06
CA VAL A 216 -3.51 15.81 3.30
C VAL A 216 -4.40 17.01 3.05
N LYS A 217 -5.50 17.12 3.80
CA LYS A 217 -6.45 18.23 3.65
C LYS A 217 -6.38 19.15 4.85
N ALA A 218 -5.46 20.11 4.80
CA ALA A 218 -5.51 21.25 5.71
C ALA A 218 -6.84 22.00 5.51
N ALA A 219 -7.50 22.41 6.60
CA ALA A 219 -8.79 23.07 6.53
C ALA A 219 -8.72 24.34 5.66
N GLY A 220 -9.57 24.42 4.62
CA GLY A 220 -9.63 25.56 3.71
C GLY A 220 -8.59 25.58 2.57
N VAL A 221 -7.67 24.61 2.53
CA VAL A 221 -6.66 24.49 1.46
C VAL A 221 -7.14 23.51 0.40
N ARG A 222 -6.97 23.89 -0.88
CA ARG A 222 -7.30 23.02 -2.02
C ARG A 222 -6.06 22.28 -2.52
N ILE A 223 -6.24 21.05 -2.96
CA ILE A 223 -5.22 20.38 -3.76
C ILE A 223 -5.31 20.97 -5.16
N ARG A 224 -4.21 21.56 -5.64
CA ARG A 224 -4.12 22.13 -6.99
C ARG A 224 -3.89 21.04 -8.00
N GLU A 225 -2.90 20.20 -7.75
CA GLU A 225 -2.48 19.14 -8.64
C GLU A 225 -1.77 18.02 -7.86
N THR A 226 -1.83 16.83 -8.43
CA THR A 226 -1.02 15.69 -8.04
C THR A 226 -0.14 15.34 -9.22
N ILE A 227 1.17 15.45 -9.04
CA ILE A 227 2.14 15.26 -10.12
C ILE A 227 3.12 14.14 -9.79
N THR A 228 3.58 13.47 -10.83
CA THR A 228 4.57 12.40 -10.78
C THR A 228 5.60 12.61 -11.88
N PRO A 229 6.84 12.09 -11.76
CA PRO A 229 7.81 12.16 -12.85
C PRO A 229 7.29 11.42 -14.09
N SER A 230 7.35 12.09 -15.26
CA SER A 230 7.02 11.52 -16.57
C SER A 230 7.80 10.26 -16.90
N ASN A 231 9.04 10.18 -16.42
CA ASN A 231 9.90 9.01 -16.52
C ASN A 231 10.85 8.96 -15.32
N GLY A 232 11.31 7.77 -14.94
CA GLY A 232 12.18 7.60 -13.77
C GLY A 232 11.53 8.07 -12.48
N TYR A 233 12.35 8.48 -11.51
CA TYR A 233 11.94 8.69 -10.12
C TYR A 233 12.31 10.05 -9.54
N LYS A 234 12.95 10.93 -10.32
CA LYS A 234 13.31 12.29 -9.88
C LYS A 234 12.68 13.33 -10.78
N PHE A 235 12.18 14.41 -10.19
CA PHE A 235 11.74 15.58 -10.92
C PHE A 235 12.93 16.34 -11.50
N PHE A 236 12.73 16.98 -12.65
CA PHE A 236 13.72 17.87 -13.23
C PHE A 236 13.79 19.18 -12.44
N GLY A 237 15.00 19.60 -12.10
CA GLY A 237 15.26 20.89 -11.45
C GLY A 237 16.58 21.51 -11.90
N PHE A 238 16.61 22.84 -11.95
CA PHE A 238 17.85 23.57 -12.20
C PHE A 238 18.63 23.75 -10.90
N ASP A 239 19.93 23.44 -10.93
CA ASP A 239 20.88 23.71 -9.84
C ASP A 239 20.49 23.07 -8.49
N VAL A 240 19.74 21.97 -8.55
CA VAL A 240 19.34 21.16 -7.40
C VAL A 240 19.57 19.69 -7.75
N ASP A 241 20.32 18.99 -6.91
CA ASP A 241 20.54 17.55 -6.99
C ASP A 241 20.36 16.94 -5.59
N ASN A 242 19.31 16.13 -5.44
CA ASN A 242 18.98 15.41 -4.22
C ASN A 242 18.21 14.12 -4.56
N ASP A 243 17.65 13.45 -3.55
CA ASP A 243 16.95 12.18 -3.74
C ASP A 243 15.70 12.28 -4.64
N TYR A 244 15.15 13.48 -4.83
CA TYR A 244 13.88 13.74 -5.51
C TYR A 244 13.99 14.61 -6.75
N ILE A 245 15.06 15.39 -6.88
CA ILE A 245 15.27 16.36 -7.96
C ILE A 245 16.65 16.13 -8.56
N ALA A 246 16.72 16.10 -9.89
CA ALA A 246 17.97 16.00 -10.63
C ALA A 246 17.98 16.95 -11.84
N GLY A 247 19.19 17.25 -12.31
CA GLY A 247 19.42 18.11 -13.47
C GLY A 247 19.14 17.43 -14.82
N PHE A 248 19.75 17.98 -15.88
CA PHE A 248 19.64 17.43 -17.23
C PHE A 248 19.99 15.95 -17.30
N ASP A 249 19.33 15.25 -18.21
CA ASP A 249 19.49 13.81 -18.52
C ASP A 249 19.12 12.82 -17.41
N SER A 250 18.94 13.29 -16.17
CA SER A 250 18.60 12.45 -15.01
C SER A 250 17.25 12.78 -14.37
N GLY A 251 16.83 14.06 -14.41
CA GLY A 251 15.51 14.48 -13.94
C GLY A 251 14.46 14.47 -15.03
N ALA A 252 13.21 14.21 -14.66
CA ALA A 252 12.08 14.16 -15.58
C ALA A 252 11.03 15.24 -15.29
N TRP A 253 10.33 15.69 -16.32
CA TRP A 253 9.24 16.66 -16.18
C TRP A 253 8.09 16.06 -15.38
N GLY A 254 7.40 16.90 -14.60
CA GLY A 254 6.20 16.48 -13.88
C GLY A 254 5.00 16.33 -14.82
N GLU A 255 4.28 15.24 -14.65
CA GLU A 255 3.00 14.95 -15.32
C GLU A 255 1.90 14.74 -14.30
N THR A 256 0.65 15.03 -14.69
CA THR A 256 -0.51 14.80 -13.83
C THR A 256 -0.76 13.30 -13.68
N PHE A 257 -0.95 12.85 -12.44
CA PHE A 257 -1.20 11.45 -12.07
C PHE A 257 -2.58 10.92 -12.52
#